data_AF-A0A937W999-F1
#
_entry.id   AF-A0A937W999-F1
#
_cell.length_a   1.000
_cell.length_b   1.000
_cell.length_c   1.000
_cell.angle_alpha   90.00
_cell.angle_beta   90.00
_cell.angle_gamma   90.00
#
_symmetry.space_group_name_H-M   'P 1'
#
loop_
_entity.id
_entity.type
_entity.pdbx_description
1 polymer ?
#
loop_
_entity_poly.entity_id
_entity_poly.type
_entity_poly.pdbx_seq_one_letter_code
_entity_poly.pdbx_strand_id
1 'polypeptide(L)'
;MGNITIGHIDDQERLEAVYAEFEAMNSGFKMGAGVFDSEDGILTSEHGGVRHIWIHEGTGEIYLTAGYRTKEGDGEKLPGIYITDEVDMDILEVLQLLAVNLASLHEKIKQPAKAIIERLSGKTLAGDIAGDIWLMVESGLDSSEWSTKSEVCEALLFLSEEYSRLGWSTKEVDSFEPIQPGDQITVTGDEEIRINGKFRYWWIENLEGILTHISTARRLRYLKDTAGGCNFAFDAFRRLPLTWYVNTGTEDNPDGINTVNSHIVNIAAETSKAHYHPAIPIGGGKPQSEMYFVLDPAAYSLNTYGRKSYLWAFPNVDNLSIREIVSLSPGSVVYIPPGTGHRGIDAFVNVITLPGFKPGNEIYFE
;
A
#
# COMPACT_ATOMS: atom_id res chain seq x y z
N MET A 1 -17.42 18.11 11.33
CA MET A 1 -17.78 17.61 9.98
C MET A 1 -16.52 17.69 9.17
N GLY A 2 -16.01 16.56 8.71
CA GLY A 2 -14.83 16.54 7.84
C GLY A 2 -15.29 16.81 6.41
N ASN A 3 -14.81 17.90 5.82
CA ASN A 3 -14.99 18.15 4.40
C ASN A 3 -13.79 17.60 3.66
N ILE A 4 -14.01 17.02 2.49
CA ILE A 4 -12.89 16.64 1.61
C ILE A 4 -12.26 17.89 0.99
N THR A 5 -10.97 17.80 0.67
CA THR A 5 -10.27 18.82 -0.11
C THR A 5 -9.75 18.19 -1.40
N ILE A 6 -9.99 18.83 -2.54
CA ILE A 6 -9.61 18.32 -3.86
C ILE A 6 -8.71 19.31 -4.61
N GLY A 7 -7.68 18.77 -5.26
CA GLY A 7 -6.79 19.46 -6.18
C GLY A 7 -6.54 18.67 -7.46
N HIS A 8 -5.76 19.25 -8.36
CA HIS A 8 -5.27 18.60 -9.57
C HIS A 8 -3.80 18.96 -9.77
N ILE A 9 -3.01 18.04 -10.31
CA ILE A 9 -1.57 18.27 -10.57
C ILE A 9 -1.28 19.44 -11.53
N ASP A 10 -2.29 19.86 -12.29
CA ASP A 10 -2.23 20.97 -13.25
C ASP A 10 -2.83 22.27 -12.69
N ASP A 11 -3.34 22.25 -11.46
CA ASP A 11 -3.97 23.39 -10.79
C ASP A 11 -3.27 23.64 -9.46
N GLN A 12 -2.21 24.45 -9.52
CA GLN A 12 -1.33 24.74 -8.38
C GLN A 12 -2.10 25.32 -7.18
N GLU A 13 -3.06 26.22 -7.41
CA GLU A 13 -3.82 26.87 -6.32
C GLU A 13 -4.64 25.85 -5.54
N ARG A 14 -5.38 24.99 -6.24
CA ARG A 14 -6.17 23.94 -5.58
C ARG A 14 -5.28 22.88 -4.94
N LEU A 15 -4.12 22.63 -5.53
CA LEU A 15 -3.18 21.65 -5.04
C LEU A 15 -2.52 22.10 -3.73
N GLU A 16 -2.12 23.38 -3.64
CA GLU A 16 -1.63 24.00 -2.41
C GLU A 16 -2.67 23.97 -1.29
N ALA A 17 -3.96 24.09 -1.61
CA ALA A 17 -5.03 23.94 -0.63
C ALA A 17 -5.11 22.52 -0.04
N VAL A 18 -4.91 21.48 -0.86
CA VAL A 18 -4.80 20.09 -0.38
C VAL A 18 -3.61 19.93 0.55
N TYR A 19 -2.45 20.49 0.19
CA TYR A 19 -1.24 20.40 1.01
C TYR A 19 -1.44 21.07 2.35
N ALA A 20 -2.00 22.28 2.36
CA ALA A 20 -2.27 23.02 3.60
C ALA A 20 -3.18 22.24 4.55
N GLU A 21 -4.27 21.65 4.03
CA GLU A 21 -5.20 20.85 4.84
C GLU A 21 -4.54 19.56 5.36
N PHE A 22 -3.79 18.86 4.50
CA PHE A 22 -3.06 17.66 4.88
C PHE A 22 -2.04 17.96 5.98
N GLU A 23 -1.18 18.96 5.80
CA GLU A 23 -0.11 19.29 6.74
C GLU A 23 -0.65 19.84 8.07
N ALA A 24 -1.78 20.58 8.04
CA ALA A 24 -2.43 21.06 9.26
C ALA A 24 -2.91 19.89 10.16
N MET A 25 -3.34 18.79 9.54
CA MET A 25 -3.79 17.57 10.22
C MET A 25 -2.66 16.57 10.48
N ASN A 26 -1.52 16.74 9.82
CA ASN A 26 -0.39 15.81 9.83
C ASN A 26 0.93 16.56 10.06
N SER A 27 1.09 17.24 11.19
CA SER A 27 2.22 18.16 11.46
C SER A 27 3.63 17.55 11.35
N GLY A 28 3.77 16.23 11.47
CA GLY A 28 5.03 15.50 11.25
C GLY A 28 5.31 15.12 9.78
N PHE A 29 4.50 15.62 8.85
CA PHE A 29 4.58 15.27 7.43
C PHE A 29 4.59 16.52 6.55
N LYS A 30 5.21 16.35 5.37
CA LYS A 30 5.12 17.27 4.24
C LYS A 30 4.61 16.53 3.02
N MET A 31 3.99 17.24 2.09
CA MET A 31 3.58 16.65 0.83
C MET A 31 3.76 17.61 -0.34
N GLY A 32 3.84 17.05 -1.53
CA GLY A 32 3.98 17.86 -2.72
C GLY A 32 3.85 17.08 -4.03
N ALA A 33 4.14 17.78 -5.11
CA ALA A 33 4.27 17.24 -6.46
C ALA A 33 5.52 17.81 -7.11
N GLY A 34 6.04 17.10 -8.10
CA GLY A 34 7.20 17.56 -8.85
C GLY A 34 7.21 17.06 -10.28
N VAL A 35 8.12 17.66 -11.05
CA VAL A 35 8.50 17.22 -12.38
C VAL A 35 9.97 16.86 -12.34
N PHE A 36 10.29 15.65 -12.76
CA PHE A 36 11.66 15.20 -12.97
C PHE A 36 11.94 15.19 -14.47
N ASP A 37 13.06 15.76 -14.88
CA ASP A 37 13.53 15.80 -16.28
C ASP A 37 15.06 15.84 -16.27
N SER A 38 15.71 14.68 -16.29
CA SER A 38 17.16 14.55 -16.26
C SER A 38 17.63 13.21 -16.83
N GLU A 39 18.80 13.20 -17.46
CA GLU A 39 19.46 11.97 -17.96
C GLU A 39 20.51 11.40 -16.98
N ASP A 40 20.82 12.10 -15.89
CA ASP A 40 21.69 11.66 -14.79
C ASP A 40 21.37 12.47 -13.53
N GLY A 41 20.11 12.40 -13.10
CA GLY A 41 19.63 13.16 -11.94
C GLY A 41 19.69 12.36 -10.66
N ILE A 42 19.41 13.05 -9.56
CA ILE A 42 19.41 12.50 -8.21
C ILE A 42 18.08 12.85 -7.56
N LEU A 43 17.44 11.87 -6.91
CA LEU A 43 16.36 12.09 -5.97
C LEU A 43 16.89 12.00 -4.54
N THR A 44 16.48 12.97 -3.73
CA THR A 44 16.77 13.04 -2.30
C THR A 44 15.48 13.25 -1.51
N SER A 45 15.58 13.04 -0.21
CA SER A 45 14.67 13.64 0.77
C SER A 45 14.73 15.18 0.65
N GLU A 46 13.59 15.89 0.75
CA GLU A 46 13.56 17.36 0.68
C GLU A 46 13.76 18.01 2.05
N HIS A 47 13.32 17.33 3.10
CA HIS A 47 13.34 17.84 4.47
C HIS A 47 14.15 16.97 5.43
N GLY A 48 14.88 15.97 4.92
CA GLY A 48 15.75 15.08 5.69
C GLY A 48 15.00 13.92 6.36
N GLY A 49 13.70 13.75 6.08
CA GLY A 49 12.89 12.63 6.54
C GLY A 49 12.87 11.46 5.56
N VAL A 50 11.89 10.58 5.72
CA VAL A 50 11.61 9.47 4.78
C VAL A 50 10.59 9.93 3.76
N ARG A 51 11.02 10.08 2.51
CA ARG A 51 10.20 10.57 1.40
C ARG A 51 9.72 9.42 0.54
N HIS A 52 8.41 9.25 0.48
CA HIS A 52 7.75 8.35 -0.47
C HIS A 52 7.31 9.15 -1.69
N ILE A 53 7.69 8.67 -2.87
CA ILE A 53 7.45 9.28 -4.17
C ILE A 53 6.64 8.29 -5.01
N TRP A 54 5.53 8.74 -5.59
CA TRP A 54 4.71 7.94 -6.50
C TRP A 54 4.68 8.59 -7.87
N ILE A 55 5.05 7.82 -8.89
CA ILE A 55 5.06 8.32 -10.27
C ILE A 55 3.62 8.48 -10.74
N HIS A 56 3.30 9.67 -11.25
CA HIS A 56 1.96 9.99 -11.75
C HIS A 56 1.85 9.78 -13.27
N GLU A 57 2.81 10.32 -14.03
CA GLU A 57 2.86 10.20 -15.50
C GLU A 57 4.30 10.24 -15.99
N GLY A 58 4.55 9.72 -17.20
CA GLY A 58 5.87 9.66 -17.81
C GLY A 58 6.62 8.36 -17.53
N THR A 59 7.91 8.34 -17.82
CA THR A 59 8.76 7.14 -17.72
C THR A 59 10.17 7.52 -17.27
N GLY A 60 10.82 6.59 -16.58
CA GLY A 60 12.22 6.76 -16.21
C GLY A 60 12.88 5.43 -15.88
N GLU A 61 14.09 5.53 -15.36
CA GLU A 61 14.85 4.40 -14.84
C GLU A 61 15.51 4.77 -13.52
N ILE A 62 15.39 3.90 -12.52
CA ILE A 62 16.04 4.02 -11.22
C ILE A 62 17.31 3.19 -11.19
N TYR A 63 18.41 3.75 -10.68
CA TYR A 63 19.64 2.99 -10.47
C TYR A 63 19.55 2.18 -9.18
N LEU A 64 19.70 0.86 -9.29
CA LEU A 64 19.73 -0.05 -8.15
C LEU A 64 21.06 -0.82 -8.15
N THR A 65 21.77 -0.76 -7.02
CA THR A 65 23.07 -1.40 -6.84
C THR A 65 22.95 -2.89 -6.61
N ALA A 66 24.04 -3.63 -6.87
CA ALA A 66 24.23 -4.97 -6.33
C ALA A 66 24.07 -4.93 -4.79
N GLY A 67 23.43 -5.95 -4.24
CA GLY A 67 23.03 -6.01 -2.85
C GLY A 67 21.70 -5.31 -2.53
N TYR A 68 21.08 -4.57 -3.47
CA TYR A 68 19.72 -4.06 -3.29
C TYR A 68 18.75 -5.22 -3.01
N ARG A 69 17.92 -5.08 -1.98
CA ARG A 69 16.91 -6.07 -1.59
C ARG A 69 15.50 -5.53 -1.83
N THR A 70 14.61 -6.40 -2.30
CA THR A 70 13.21 -6.08 -2.57
C THR A 70 12.29 -7.23 -2.19
N LYS A 71 11.07 -6.93 -1.75
CA LYS A 71 9.97 -7.91 -1.60
C LYS A 71 9.03 -7.92 -2.80
N GLU A 72 9.60 -7.85 -4.00
CA GLU A 72 8.90 -7.96 -5.28
C GLU A 72 9.05 -9.38 -5.84
N GLY A 73 8.32 -9.68 -6.92
CA GLY A 73 8.47 -10.93 -7.69
C GLY A 73 7.36 -11.95 -7.47
N ASP A 74 6.32 -11.59 -6.72
CA ASP A 74 5.09 -12.39 -6.59
C ASP A 74 3.98 -12.00 -7.59
N GLY A 75 4.18 -10.92 -8.34
CA GLY A 75 3.43 -10.59 -9.56
C GLY A 75 4.10 -11.18 -10.80
N GLU A 76 4.63 -10.32 -11.68
CA GLU A 76 5.57 -10.77 -12.72
C GLU A 76 6.90 -11.22 -12.10
N LYS A 77 7.57 -12.15 -12.78
CA LYS A 77 8.90 -12.61 -12.36
C LYS A 77 9.92 -11.48 -12.47
N LEU A 78 10.70 -11.28 -11.41
CA LEU A 78 11.84 -10.37 -11.43
C LEU A 78 12.86 -10.77 -12.53
N PRO A 79 13.64 -9.80 -13.06
CA PRO A 79 14.76 -10.09 -13.95
C PRO A 79 15.71 -11.15 -13.35
N GLY A 80 16.36 -11.95 -14.20
CA GLY A 80 17.25 -13.05 -13.74
C GLY A 80 18.51 -12.61 -12.98
N ILE A 81 18.70 -11.30 -12.81
CA ILE A 81 19.74 -10.70 -11.97
C ILE A 81 19.32 -10.57 -10.50
N TYR A 82 18.09 -10.98 -10.15
CA TYR A 82 17.61 -11.08 -8.78
C TYR A 82 17.58 -12.53 -8.34
N ILE A 83 18.09 -12.80 -7.15
CA ILE A 83 18.05 -14.11 -6.50
C ILE A 83 17.11 -14.02 -5.30
N THR A 84 16.05 -14.82 -5.30
CA THR A 84 15.14 -14.92 -4.16
C THR A 84 15.83 -15.64 -3.01
N ASP A 85 15.75 -15.08 -1.82
CA ASP A 85 16.38 -15.62 -0.63
C ASP A 85 15.69 -16.94 -0.23
N GLU A 86 16.49 -17.90 0.26
CA GLU A 86 15.93 -19.10 0.88
C GLU A 86 15.26 -18.73 2.21
N VAL A 87 14.15 -19.39 2.52
CA VAL A 87 13.54 -19.30 3.85
C VAL A 87 14.30 -20.18 4.83
N ASP A 88 14.36 -19.75 6.09
CA ASP A 88 14.94 -20.55 7.17
C ASP A 88 14.18 -21.88 7.35
N MET A 89 14.87 -22.90 7.86
CA MET A 89 14.34 -24.27 7.93
C MET A 89 13.07 -24.39 8.80
N ASP A 90 13.00 -23.64 9.90
CA ASP A 90 11.83 -23.56 10.78
C ASP A 90 10.61 -22.95 10.06
N ILE A 91 10.81 -21.87 9.30
CA ILE A 91 9.77 -21.27 8.46
C ILE A 91 9.34 -22.24 7.35
N LEU A 92 10.28 -22.95 6.73
CA LEU A 92 9.96 -23.95 5.72
C LEU A 92 9.08 -25.07 6.27
N GLU A 93 9.42 -25.59 7.46
CA GLU A 93 8.62 -26.61 8.16
C GLU A 93 7.22 -26.10 8.49
N VAL A 94 7.11 -24.84 8.96
CA VAL A 94 5.83 -24.17 9.19
C VAL A 94 4.99 -24.11 7.91
N LEU A 95 5.54 -23.58 6.81
CA LEU A 95 4.80 -23.46 5.55
C LEU A 95 4.36 -24.84 5.00
N GLN A 96 5.19 -25.86 5.15
CA GLN A 96 4.85 -27.24 4.76
C GLN A 96 3.75 -27.83 5.65
N LEU A 97 3.80 -27.60 6.96
CA LEU A 97 2.76 -28.01 7.90
C LEU A 97 1.42 -27.37 7.52
N LEU A 98 1.41 -26.07 7.22
CA LEU A 98 0.21 -25.35 6.80
C LEU A 98 -0.34 -25.89 5.48
N ALA A 99 0.52 -26.19 4.50
CA ALA A 99 0.12 -26.75 3.21
C ALA A 99 -0.63 -28.09 3.33
N VAL A 100 -0.16 -28.98 4.20
CA VAL A 100 -0.79 -30.30 4.44
C VAL A 100 -2.09 -30.16 5.24
N ASN A 101 -2.23 -29.08 6.03
CA ASN A 101 -3.36 -28.88 6.93
C ASN A 101 -4.32 -27.76 6.49
N LEU A 102 -4.31 -27.35 5.22
CA LEU A 102 -5.23 -26.33 4.67
C LEU A 102 -6.71 -26.61 4.98
N ALA A 103 -7.10 -27.89 5.11
CA ALA A 103 -8.47 -28.29 5.43
C ALA A 103 -8.87 -28.04 6.89
N SER A 104 -7.92 -27.89 7.82
CA SER A 104 -8.21 -27.63 9.23
C SER A 104 -8.37 -26.14 9.54
N LEU A 105 -7.98 -25.26 8.62
CA LEU A 105 -8.05 -23.81 8.76
C LEU A 105 -9.50 -23.31 8.78
N HIS A 106 -9.74 -22.27 9.57
CA HIS A 106 -11.01 -21.57 9.60
C HIS A 106 -11.25 -20.86 8.25
N GLU A 107 -12.49 -20.89 7.75
CA GLU A 107 -12.84 -20.42 6.40
C GLU A 107 -12.44 -18.94 6.16
N LYS A 108 -12.60 -18.08 7.18
CA LYS A 108 -12.22 -16.67 7.13
C LYS A 108 -10.73 -16.41 6.83
N ILE A 109 -9.82 -17.28 7.27
CA ILE A 109 -8.37 -17.07 7.12
C ILE A 109 -7.74 -18.00 6.08
N LYS A 110 -8.51 -18.96 5.56
CA LYS A 110 -8.04 -19.98 4.65
C LYS A 110 -7.49 -19.42 3.35
N GLN A 111 -8.13 -18.41 2.78
CA GLN A 111 -7.67 -17.80 1.52
C GLN A 111 -6.35 -17.03 1.70
N PRO A 112 -6.20 -16.12 2.69
CA PRO A 112 -4.91 -15.50 2.98
C PRO A 112 -3.78 -16.51 3.27
N ALA A 113 -4.03 -17.52 4.12
CA ALA A 113 -3.03 -18.54 4.42
C ALA A 113 -2.60 -19.33 3.17
N LYS A 114 -3.57 -19.71 2.32
CA LYS A 114 -3.32 -20.37 1.03
C LYS A 114 -2.50 -19.48 0.10
N ALA A 115 -2.79 -18.19 0.03
CA ALA A 115 -2.05 -17.24 -0.79
C ALA A 115 -0.57 -17.12 -0.38
N ILE A 116 -0.26 -17.22 0.93
CA ILE A 116 1.12 -17.27 1.43
C ILE A 116 1.82 -18.55 0.98
N ILE A 117 1.18 -19.70 1.19
CA ILE A 117 1.74 -21.02 0.84
C ILE A 117 2.02 -21.13 -0.67
N GLU A 118 1.14 -20.58 -1.51
CA GLU A 118 1.28 -20.60 -2.96
C GLU A 118 2.49 -19.79 -3.48
N ARG A 119 3.10 -18.93 -2.65
CA ARG A 119 4.35 -18.22 -2.99
C ARG A 119 5.60 -19.05 -2.75
N LEU A 120 5.49 -20.16 -2.01
CA LEU A 120 6.63 -21.05 -1.74
C LEU A 120 6.97 -21.86 -3.00
N SER A 121 8.22 -21.75 -3.46
CA SER A 121 8.77 -22.57 -4.53
C SER A 121 10.08 -23.21 -4.09
N GLY A 122 10.05 -24.53 -3.87
CA GLY A 122 11.18 -25.25 -3.28
C GLY A 122 11.48 -24.75 -1.87
N LYS A 123 12.58 -24.00 -1.72
CA LYS A 123 13.01 -23.38 -0.46
C LYS A 123 12.93 -21.85 -0.48
N THR A 124 12.36 -21.26 -1.51
CA THR A 124 12.31 -19.80 -1.68
C THR A 124 10.88 -19.30 -1.61
N LEU A 125 10.69 -18.11 -1.03
CA LEU A 125 9.41 -17.42 -0.98
C LEU A 125 9.64 -15.99 -1.49
N ALA A 126 8.99 -15.64 -2.60
CA ALA A 126 9.09 -14.32 -3.21
C ALA A 126 7.89 -13.45 -2.83
N GLY A 127 8.14 -12.14 -2.66
CA GLY A 127 7.09 -11.14 -2.47
C GLY A 127 6.70 -10.88 -1.02
N ASP A 128 6.09 -9.72 -0.79
CA ASP A 128 5.64 -9.31 0.54
C ASP A 128 4.34 -10.04 0.93
N ILE A 129 4.36 -10.68 2.10
CA ILE A 129 3.21 -11.41 2.65
C ILE A 129 2.49 -10.66 3.76
N ALA A 130 2.95 -9.44 4.11
CA ALA A 130 2.34 -8.63 5.17
C ALA A 130 0.83 -8.42 4.97
N GLY A 131 0.39 -8.28 3.72
CA GLY A 131 -1.03 -8.05 3.41
C GLY A 131 -1.90 -9.28 3.69
N ASP A 132 -1.37 -10.47 3.44
CA ASP A 132 -2.06 -11.72 3.75
C ASP A 132 -2.12 -11.96 5.27
N ILE A 133 -1.04 -11.66 6.00
CA ILE A 133 -1.04 -11.70 7.47
C ILE A 133 -2.05 -10.70 8.05
N TRP A 134 -2.10 -9.48 7.51
CA TRP A 134 -3.08 -8.46 7.92
C TRP A 134 -4.51 -8.95 7.74
N LEU A 135 -4.84 -9.57 6.59
CA LEU A 135 -6.17 -10.14 6.34
C LEU A 135 -6.54 -11.25 7.35
N MET A 136 -5.57 -12.02 7.84
CA MET A 136 -5.82 -13.01 8.88
C MET A 136 -6.17 -12.35 10.22
N VAL A 137 -5.43 -11.30 10.59
CA VAL A 137 -5.66 -10.54 11.84
C VAL A 137 -7.02 -9.82 11.81
N GLU A 138 -7.38 -9.25 10.66
CA GLU A 138 -8.68 -8.58 10.44
C GLU A 138 -9.89 -9.52 10.38
N SER A 139 -9.69 -10.84 10.44
CA SER A 139 -10.78 -11.81 10.42
C SER A 139 -11.73 -11.71 11.63
N GLY A 140 -11.27 -11.06 12.71
CA GLY A 140 -11.95 -10.94 13.99
C GLY A 140 -11.95 -12.23 14.82
N LEU A 141 -11.12 -13.20 14.46
CA LEU A 141 -10.92 -14.45 15.20
C LEU A 141 -9.73 -14.31 16.14
N ASP A 142 -9.80 -14.93 17.31
CA ASP A 142 -8.61 -15.16 18.11
C ASP A 142 -7.65 -16.12 17.37
N SER A 143 -6.34 -15.93 17.54
CA SER A 143 -5.34 -16.79 16.88
C SER A 143 -5.51 -18.28 17.20
N SER A 144 -6.06 -18.62 18.37
CA SER A 144 -6.38 -20.00 18.77
C SER A 144 -7.55 -20.60 17.98
N GLU A 145 -8.36 -19.78 17.31
CA GLU A 145 -9.52 -20.17 16.50
C GLU A 145 -9.19 -20.28 15.00
N TRP A 146 -7.98 -19.90 14.59
CA TRP A 146 -7.55 -19.95 13.19
C TRP A 146 -7.55 -21.35 12.59
N SER A 147 -7.43 -22.39 13.41
CA SER A 147 -7.49 -23.79 12.99
C SER A 147 -8.15 -24.65 14.06
N THR A 148 -8.70 -25.78 13.63
CA THR A 148 -9.19 -26.85 14.53
C THR A 148 -8.05 -27.66 15.19
N LYS A 149 -6.80 -27.37 14.84
CA LYS A 149 -5.58 -28.05 15.33
C LYS A 149 -4.65 -27.04 16.00
N SER A 150 -4.29 -27.28 17.25
CA SER A 150 -3.45 -26.37 18.04
C SER A 150 -2.08 -26.13 17.44
N GLU A 151 -1.44 -27.18 16.91
CA GLU A 151 -0.12 -27.08 16.27
C GLU A 151 -0.13 -26.20 15.01
N VAL A 152 -1.28 -26.12 14.33
CA VAL A 152 -1.45 -25.24 13.16
C VAL A 152 -1.69 -23.80 13.60
N CYS A 153 -2.41 -23.57 14.70
CA CYS A 153 -2.57 -22.23 15.27
C CYS A 153 -1.22 -21.66 15.73
N GLU A 154 -0.41 -22.46 16.43
CA GLU A 154 0.95 -22.07 16.85
C GLU A 154 1.84 -21.73 15.65
N ALA A 155 1.79 -22.54 14.58
CA ALA A 155 2.55 -22.30 13.36
C ALA A 155 2.14 -21.00 12.64
N LEU A 156 0.84 -20.69 12.58
CA LEU A 156 0.35 -19.43 12.01
C LEU A 156 0.74 -18.22 12.87
N LEU A 157 0.70 -18.35 14.20
CA LEU A 157 1.12 -17.29 15.12
C LEU A 157 2.61 -16.99 14.93
N PHE A 158 3.46 -18.02 14.94
CA PHE A 158 4.89 -17.86 14.66
C PHE A 158 5.15 -17.18 13.31
N LEU A 159 4.45 -17.60 12.25
CA LEU A 159 4.56 -16.96 10.95
C LEU A 159 4.16 -15.48 10.99
N SER A 160 3.13 -15.13 11.78
CA SER A 160 2.67 -13.73 11.95
C SER A 160 3.63 -12.85 12.75
N GLU A 161 4.61 -13.43 13.44
CA GLU A 161 5.69 -12.71 14.14
C GLU A 161 6.93 -12.56 13.25
N GLU A 162 7.16 -13.52 12.35
CA GLU A 162 8.39 -13.63 11.55
C GLU A 162 8.25 -13.14 10.09
N TYR A 163 7.03 -12.90 9.60
CA TYR A 163 6.76 -12.56 8.19
C TYR A 163 7.55 -11.37 7.63
N SER A 164 7.95 -10.43 8.50
CA SER A 164 8.74 -9.26 8.11
C SER A 164 10.10 -9.62 7.52
N ARG A 165 10.65 -10.80 7.86
CA ARG A 165 11.95 -11.29 7.38
C ARG A 165 11.84 -12.10 6.08
N LEU A 166 10.63 -12.38 5.60
CA LEU A 166 10.38 -13.23 4.45
C LEU A 166 10.13 -12.42 3.17
N GLY A 167 10.24 -13.09 2.01
CA GLY A 167 9.82 -12.54 0.73
C GLY A 167 10.89 -11.79 -0.05
N TRP A 168 12.11 -11.72 0.48
CA TRP A 168 13.19 -10.91 -0.09
C TRP A 168 13.84 -11.56 -1.31
N SER A 169 14.20 -10.73 -2.28
CA SER A 169 15.13 -11.05 -3.36
C SER A 169 16.25 -10.03 -3.39
N THR A 170 17.48 -10.50 -3.61
CA THR A 170 18.69 -9.70 -3.64
C THR A 170 19.20 -9.54 -5.07
N LYS A 171 19.59 -8.32 -5.44
CA LYS A 171 20.11 -7.98 -6.76
C LYS A 171 21.61 -8.26 -6.85
N GLU A 172 22.07 -8.88 -7.94
CA GLU A 172 23.47 -9.32 -8.08
C GLU A 172 24.38 -8.32 -8.81
N VAL A 173 23.82 -7.40 -9.60
CA VAL A 173 24.59 -6.46 -10.43
C VAL A 173 24.10 -5.04 -10.23
N ASP A 174 24.88 -4.05 -10.60
CA ASP A 174 24.44 -2.66 -10.71
C ASP A 174 23.70 -2.43 -12.04
N SER A 175 22.57 -1.74 -12.04
CA SER A 175 21.88 -1.36 -13.28
C SER A 175 20.82 -0.29 -13.07
N PHE A 176 20.50 0.44 -14.13
CA PHE A 176 19.25 1.18 -14.25
C PHE A 176 18.10 0.23 -14.56
N GLU A 177 16.95 0.47 -13.96
CA GLU A 177 15.74 -0.35 -14.14
C GLU A 177 14.50 0.50 -14.35
N PRO A 178 13.59 0.09 -15.24
CA PRO A 178 12.46 0.91 -15.63
C PRO A 178 11.49 1.14 -14.46
N ILE A 179 10.97 2.36 -14.43
CA ILE A 179 9.90 2.82 -13.54
C ILE A 179 8.80 3.48 -14.35
N GLN A 180 7.56 3.31 -13.91
CA GLN A 180 6.36 3.73 -14.63
C GLN A 180 5.29 4.29 -13.69
N PRO A 181 4.19 4.90 -14.20
CA PRO A 181 3.12 5.44 -13.37
C PRO A 181 2.59 4.41 -12.37
N GLY A 182 2.40 4.83 -11.12
CA GLY A 182 1.99 3.98 -10.00
C GLY A 182 3.14 3.36 -9.21
N ASP A 183 4.34 3.24 -9.79
CA ASP A 183 5.51 2.76 -9.06
C ASP A 183 5.90 3.74 -7.94
N GLN A 184 6.43 3.18 -6.86
CA GLN A 184 6.88 3.93 -5.70
C GLN A 184 8.39 3.89 -5.55
N ILE A 185 8.96 5.05 -5.18
CA ILE A 185 10.34 5.22 -4.77
C ILE A 185 10.33 5.76 -3.33
N THR A 186 11.21 5.25 -2.47
CA THR A 186 11.40 5.73 -1.10
C THR A 186 12.84 6.17 -0.92
N VAL A 187 13.05 7.38 -0.39
CA VAL A 187 14.36 7.96 -0.13
C VAL A 187 14.47 8.37 1.33
N THR A 188 15.58 8.07 2.00
CA THR A 188 15.84 8.55 3.36
C THR A 188 16.69 9.82 3.36
N GLY A 189 16.79 10.48 4.52
CA GLY A 189 17.45 11.78 4.66
C GLY A 189 18.93 11.82 4.24
N ASP A 190 19.62 10.69 4.31
CA ASP A 190 21.04 10.52 4.01
C ASP A 190 21.32 9.77 2.70
N GLU A 191 20.27 9.35 1.99
CA GLU A 191 20.39 8.60 0.75
C GLU A 191 20.19 9.47 -0.50
N GLU A 192 20.97 9.16 -1.52
CA GLU A 192 20.84 9.73 -2.86
C GLU A 192 20.55 8.60 -3.84
N ILE A 193 19.48 8.74 -4.62
CA ILE A 193 19.11 7.75 -5.64
C ILE A 193 19.33 8.34 -7.01
N ARG A 194 20.19 7.70 -7.80
CA ARG A 194 20.39 8.08 -9.20
C ARG A 194 19.19 7.64 -10.03
N ILE A 195 18.70 8.54 -10.88
CA ILE A 195 17.50 8.34 -11.67
C ILE A 195 17.57 9.12 -12.98
N ASN A 196 17.03 8.50 -14.03
CA ASN A 196 16.99 9.06 -15.37
C ASN A 196 15.55 9.11 -15.88
N GLY A 197 15.26 10.02 -16.80
CA GLY A 197 14.00 10.09 -17.53
C GLY A 197 13.22 11.37 -17.28
N LYS A 198 11.93 11.30 -17.63
CA LYS A 198 11.01 12.42 -17.59
C LYS A 198 9.65 11.97 -17.10
N PHE A 199 9.28 12.43 -15.91
CA PHE A 199 8.04 12.04 -15.25
C PHE A 199 7.56 13.09 -14.26
N ARG A 200 6.26 13.06 -13.95
CA ARG A 200 5.70 13.82 -12.83
C ARG A 200 5.38 12.87 -11.71
N TYR A 201 5.43 13.37 -10.49
CA TYR A 201 5.26 12.54 -9.31
C TYR A 201 4.58 13.30 -8.18
N TRP A 202 3.96 12.53 -7.29
CA TRP A 202 3.50 12.97 -5.98
C TRP A 202 4.49 12.53 -4.92
N TRP A 203 4.55 13.22 -3.80
CA TRP A 203 5.35 12.76 -2.68
C TRP A 203 4.75 13.13 -1.33
N ILE A 204 5.06 12.30 -0.34
CA ILE A 204 4.83 12.57 1.09
C ILE A 204 6.14 12.28 1.80
N GLU A 205 6.56 13.16 2.69
CA GLU A 205 7.74 12.99 3.50
C GLU A 205 7.37 12.96 4.99
N ASN A 206 7.74 11.88 5.67
CA ASN A 206 7.66 11.77 7.12
C ASN A 206 8.93 12.36 7.73
N LEU A 207 8.79 13.50 8.42
CA LEU A 207 9.90 14.30 8.94
C LEU A 207 10.62 13.63 10.12
N GLU A 208 9.95 12.73 10.81
CA GLU A 208 10.48 12.00 11.98
C GLU A 208 10.69 10.51 11.66
N GLY A 209 10.43 10.10 10.41
CA GLY A 209 10.48 8.72 9.99
C GLY A 209 11.88 8.14 9.98
N ILE A 210 11.98 6.86 10.31
CA ILE A 210 13.15 6.03 10.01
C ILE A 210 12.64 4.89 9.13
N LEU A 211 13.31 4.65 8.01
CA LEU A 211 12.92 3.58 7.09
C LEU A 211 13.27 2.23 7.73
N THR A 212 12.28 1.37 7.89
CA THR A 212 12.48 0.12 8.64
C THR A 212 12.12 -1.15 7.87
N HIS A 213 11.25 -1.08 6.86
CA HIS A 213 10.63 -2.29 6.31
C HIS A 213 10.31 -2.27 4.80
N ILE A 214 10.60 -1.18 4.10
CA ILE A 214 10.23 -1.00 2.68
C ILE A 214 11.51 -0.87 1.86
N SER A 215 11.56 -1.52 0.70
CA SER A 215 12.64 -1.37 -0.25
C SER A 215 12.58 -0.02 -0.98
N THR A 216 13.73 0.49 -1.39
CA THR A 216 13.87 1.76 -2.14
C THR A 216 12.90 1.88 -3.31
N ALA A 217 12.71 0.82 -4.11
CA ALA A 217 11.69 0.76 -5.16
C ALA A 217 10.60 -0.29 -4.84
N ARG A 218 9.37 0.02 -5.27
CA ARG A 218 8.23 -0.91 -5.32
C ARG A 218 7.49 -0.70 -6.65
N ARG A 219 7.79 -1.57 -7.60
CA ARG A 219 7.30 -1.53 -8.98
C ARG A 219 6.09 -2.42 -9.12
N LEU A 220 4.96 -1.83 -9.49
CA LEU A 220 3.66 -2.50 -9.40
C LEU A 220 3.62 -3.75 -10.27
N ARG A 221 4.34 -3.79 -11.41
CA ARG A 221 4.35 -4.96 -12.28
C ARG A 221 4.82 -6.25 -11.58
N TYR A 222 5.71 -6.12 -10.59
CA TYR A 222 6.26 -7.26 -9.87
C TYR A 222 5.52 -7.57 -8.56
N LEU A 223 4.45 -6.83 -8.25
CA LEU A 223 3.61 -7.07 -7.08
C LEU A 223 2.40 -7.90 -7.47
N LYS A 224 2.06 -8.87 -6.64
CA LYS A 224 0.85 -9.68 -6.81
C LYS A 224 -0.42 -8.84 -6.69
N ASP A 225 -1.41 -9.19 -7.50
CA ASP A 225 -2.78 -8.74 -7.33
C ASP A 225 -3.44 -9.40 -6.12
N THR A 226 -4.02 -8.58 -5.25
CA THR A 226 -4.62 -9.01 -3.98
C THR A 226 -6.12 -8.68 -3.96
N ALA A 227 -6.98 -9.65 -3.63
CA ALA A 227 -8.39 -9.35 -3.42
C ALA A 227 -8.60 -8.60 -2.08
N GLY A 228 -9.61 -7.72 -2.00
CA GLY A 228 -9.99 -7.02 -0.78
C GLY A 228 -10.08 -5.49 -0.93
N GLY A 229 -10.54 -4.80 0.13
CA GLY A 229 -10.79 -3.36 0.10
C GLY A 229 -11.85 -2.97 -0.95
N CYS A 230 -11.63 -1.87 -1.68
CA CYS A 230 -12.56 -1.39 -2.70
C CYS A 230 -12.73 -2.28 -3.96
N ASN A 231 -12.05 -3.45 -4.04
CA ASN A 231 -12.19 -4.39 -5.17
C ASN A 231 -12.27 -5.86 -4.72
N PHE A 232 -13.50 -6.42 -4.77
CA PHE A 232 -13.80 -7.82 -4.41
C PHE A 232 -13.98 -8.74 -5.64
N ALA A 233 -13.66 -8.29 -6.86
CA ALA A 233 -13.96 -9.01 -8.10
C ALA A 233 -12.88 -10.03 -8.52
N PHE A 234 -13.23 -10.92 -9.48
CA PHE A 234 -12.39 -12.01 -10.03
C PHE A 234 -11.16 -11.53 -10.84
N ASP A 235 -11.10 -10.23 -11.18
CA ASP A 235 -10.03 -9.58 -11.94
C ASP A 235 -9.54 -8.33 -11.17
N ALA A 236 -9.13 -8.57 -9.92
CA ALA A 236 -8.78 -7.49 -9.01
C ALA A 236 -7.42 -6.91 -9.35
N PHE A 237 -7.38 -5.72 -9.96
CA PHE A 237 -6.15 -4.92 -9.93
C PHE A 237 -6.09 -4.21 -8.57
N ARG A 238 -5.37 -4.81 -7.61
CA ARG A 238 -5.05 -4.19 -6.32
C ARG A 238 -3.69 -4.66 -5.82
N ARG A 239 -2.73 -3.73 -5.77
CA ARG A 239 -1.32 -4.01 -5.44
C ARG A 239 -0.85 -3.14 -4.30
N LEU A 240 -0.02 -3.69 -3.42
CA LEU A 240 0.37 -3.09 -2.14
C LEU A 240 1.87 -2.73 -2.15
N PRO A 241 2.27 -1.56 -2.68
CA PRO A 241 3.65 -1.11 -2.55
C PRO A 241 4.01 -0.79 -1.09
N LEU A 242 3.08 -0.28 -0.27
CA LEU A 242 3.27 -0.08 1.18
C LEU A 242 2.15 -0.76 1.96
N THR A 243 2.52 -1.78 2.72
CA THR A 243 1.57 -2.60 3.46
C THR A 243 1.59 -2.27 4.95
N TRP A 244 0.46 -2.43 5.64
CA TRP A 244 0.41 -2.40 7.10
C TRP A 244 1.13 -3.62 7.67
N TYR A 245 2.14 -3.39 8.51
CA TYR A 245 2.82 -4.41 9.28
C TYR A 245 2.11 -4.57 10.62
N VAL A 246 1.47 -5.72 10.83
CA VAL A 246 0.87 -6.08 12.12
C VAL A 246 1.93 -6.35 13.18
N ASN A 247 1.53 -6.23 14.46
CA ASN A 247 2.35 -6.55 15.64
C ASN A 247 3.61 -5.69 15.82
N THR A 248 3.66 -4.48 15.24
CA THR A 248 4.80 -3.55 15.40
C THR A 248 4.57 -2.43 16.41
N GLY A 249 3.33 -2.26 16.87
CA GLY A 249 2.94 -1.19 17.80
C GLY A 249 3.32 -1.49 19.25
N THR A 250 3.50 -0.45 20.04
CA THR A 250 3.69 -0.50 21.50
C THR A 250 2.63 0.35 22.19
N GLU A 251 2.56 0.33 23.53
CA GLU A 251 1.63 1.17 24.29
C GLU A 251 1.86 2.68 24.01
N ASP A 252 3.13 3.10 23.94
CA ASP A 252 3.51 4.50 23.67
C ASP A 252 3.48 4.86 22.17
N ASN A 253 3.57 3.88 21.27
CA ASN A 253 3.45 4.06 19.83
C ASN A 253 2.55 2.97 19.21
N PRO A 254 1.21 3.11 19.31
CA PRO A 254 0.28 2.07 18.86
C PRO A 254 0.33 1.76 17.36
N ASP A 255 0.80 2.70 16.53
CA ASP A 255 0.90 2.52 15.08
C ASP A 255 2.24 1.87 14.68
N GLY A 256 3.22 1.85 15.59
CA GLY A 256 4.52 1.22 15.38
C GLY A 256 5.30 1.85 14.24
N ILE A 257 5.66 1.06 13.24
CA ILE A 257 6.40 1.50 12.06
C ILE A 257 5.48 1.96 10.91
N ASN A 258 4.17 1.77 11.04
CA ASN A 258 3.21 2.12 10.02
C ASN A 258 2.95 3.63 10.07
N THR A 259 3.58 4.36 9.14
CA THR A 259 3.46 5.83 9.09
C THR A 259 2.83 6.32 7.79
N VAL A 260 3.07 5.58 6.70
CA VAL A 260 2.40 5.73 5.41
C VAL A 260 2.12 4.35 4.86
N ASN A 261 0.89 4.09 4.42
CA ASN A 261 0.58 2.94 3.56
C ASN A 261 -0.02 3.40 2.25
N SER A 262 0.04 2.53 1.26
CA SER A 262 -0.41 2.82 -0.08
C SER A 262 -0.80 1.53 -0.80
N HIS A 263 -1.95 1.56 -1.45
CA HIS A 263 -2.33 0.54 -2.39
C HIS A 263 -2.86 1.15 -3.67
N ILE A 264 -2.53 0.53 -4.79
CA ILE A 264 -3.04 0.95 -6.09
C ILE A 264 -4.16 0.01 -6.46
N VAL A 265 -5.35 0.55 -6.69
CA VAL A 265 -6.57 -0.22 -6.91
C VAL A 265 -7.37 0.33 -8.09
N ASN A 266 -7.87 -0.58 -8.93
CA ASN A 266 -8.94 -0.30 -9.88
C ASN A 266 -10.29 -0.52 -9.19
N ILE A 267 -10.97 0.57 -8.84
CA ILE A 267 -12.24 0.54 -8.14
C ILE A 267 -13.37 0.43 -9.16
N ALA A 268 -14.13 -0.67 -9.12
CA ALA A 268 -15.34 -0.84 -9.92
C ALA A 268 -16.58 -0.39 -9.13
N ALA A 269 -17.48 0.39 -9.75
CA ALA A 269 -18.71 0.86 -9.11
C ALA A 269 -19.54 -0.28 -8.50
N GLU A 270 -19.53 -1.46 -9.11
CA GLU A 270 -20.34 -2.61 -8.73
C GLU A 270 -19.88 -3.25 -7.41
N THR A 271 -18.58 -3.22 -7.13
CA THR A 271 -17.98 -3.87 -5.94
C THR A 271 -17.51 -2.88 -4.88
N SER A 272 -17.41 -1.59 -5.23
CA SER A 272 -17.03 -0.53 -4.30
C SER A 272 -18.07 -0.37 -3.20
N LYS A 273 -17.61 -0.29 -1.94
CA LYS A 273 -18.45 -0.05 -0.77
C LYS A 273 -18.13 1.29 -0.14
N ALA A 274 -19.17 1.99 0.31
CA ALA A 274 -18.98 3.21 1.08
C ALA A 274 -18.52 2.85 2.50
N HIS A 275 -17.52 3.56 2.99
CA HIS A 275 -16.94 3.34 4.32
C HIS A 275 -16.39 4.66 4.88
N TYR A 276 -15.97 4.64 6.14
CA TYR A 276 -15.25 5.76 6.76
C TYR A 276 -14.18 5.23 7.73
N HIS A 277 -13.20 6.08 8.01
CA HIS A 277 -12.24 5.87 9.08
C HIS A 277 -12.62 6.74 10.28
N PRO A 278 -12.69 6.22 11.51
CA PRO A 278 -13.22 6.98 12.63
C PRO A 278 -12.25 8.09 13.07
N ALA A 279 -12.81 9.22 13.51
CA ALA A 279 -12.01 10.31 14.09
C ALA A 279 -11.37 9.94 15.43
N ILE A 280 -11.92 8.94 16.12
CA ILE A 280 -11.32 8.29 17.29
C ILE A 280 -10.89 6.90 16.85
N PRO A 281 -9.58 6.63 16.72
CA PRO A 281 -9.10 5.38 16.15
C PRO A 281 -9.38 4.20 17.09
N ILE A 282 -9.72 3.06 16.48
CA ILE A 282 -9.84 1.78 17.20
C ILE A 282 -8.42 1.26 17.43
N GLY A 283 -8.08 0.93 18.69
CA GLY A 283 -6.73 0.48 19.06
C GLY A 283 -5.72 1.61 19.34
N GLY A 284 -6.18 2.85 19.57
CA GLY A 284 -5.30 4.00 19.94
C GLY A 284 -4.58 4.64 18.76
N GLY A 285 -3.48 5.35 19.00
CA GLY A 285 -2.64 5.95 17.95
C GLY A 285 -3.27 7.14 17.24
N LYS A 286 -2.79 7.44 16.03
CA LYS A 286 -3.26 8.56 15.21
C LYS A 286 -4.54 8.20 14.44
N PRO A 287 -5.55 9.10 14.38
CA PRO A 287 -6.71 8.91 13.51
C PRO A 287 -6.28 8.72 12.04
N GLN A 288 -6.88 7.74 11.36
CA GLN A 288 -6.53 7.43 9.98
C GLN A 288 -7.15 8.44 9.02
N SER A 289 -6.31 9.09 8.21
CA SER A 289 -6.71 9.87 7.04
C SER A 289 -6.40 9.09 5.76
N GLU A 290 -7.15 9.37 4.70
CA GLU A 290 -6.99 8.72 3.40
C GLU A 290 -6.81 9.77 2.30
N MET A 291 -6.05 9.43 1.27
CA MET A 291 -5.85 10.26 0.08
C MET A 291 -5.96 9.44 -1.19
N TYR A 292 -6.53 10.05 -2.22
CA TYR A 292 -6.65 9.44 -3.54
C TYR A 292 -5.73 10.19 -4.48
N PHE A 293 -4.71 9.52 -5.03
CA PHE A 293 -3.98 10.00 -6.19
C PHE A 293 -4.49 9.25 -7.42
N VAL A 294 -5.24 9.95 -8.27
CA VAL A 294 -5.89 9.32 -9.43
C VAL A 294 -4.89 9.13 -10.56
N LEU A 295 -4.78 7.89 -11.04
CA LEU A 295 -3.85 7.46 -12.08
C LEU A 295 -4.58 7.26 -13.41
N ASP A 296 -3.82 7.27 -14.51
CA ASP A 296 -4.37 6.92 -15.82
C ASP A 296 -4.51 5.38 -15.95
N PRO A 297 -5.73 4.84 -16.09
CA PRO A 297 -5.93 3.41 -16.30
C PRO A 297 -5.25 2.87 -17.57
N ALA A 298 -4.96 3.71 -18.56
CA ALA A 298 -4.22 3.31 -19.75
C ALA A 298 -2.79 2.84 -19.44
N ALA A 299 -2.17 3.31 -18.35
CA ALA A 299 -0.84 2.89 -17.91
C ALA A 299 -0.74 1.39 -17.63
N TYR A 300 -1.87 0.74 -17.32
CA TYR A 300 -1.98 -0.70 -17.06
C TYR A 300 -2.95 -1.41 -18.01
N SER A 301 -3.29 -0.79 -19.14
CA SER A 301 -4.26 -1.34 -20.11
C SER A 301 -5.61 -1.71 -19.48
N LEU A 302 -6.03 -1.00 -18.44
CA LEU A 302 -7.28 -1.27 -17.75
C LEU A 302 -8.45 -0.78 -18.60
N ASN A 303 -9.43 -1.65 -18.83
CA ASN A 303 -10.60 -1.29 -19.61
C ASN A 303 -11.62 -0.53 -18.75
N THR A 304 -11.73 0.77 -19.01
CA THR A 304 -12.70 1.64 -18.33
C THR A 304 -14.10 1.56 -18.92
N TYR A 305 -14.26 1.01 -20.13
CA TYR A 305 -15.52 1.03 -20.89
C TYR A 305 -16.13 2.44 -21.05
N GLY A 306 -15.31 3.49 -20.98
CA GLY A 306 -15.76 4.89 -21.01
C GLY A 306 -16.53 5.32 -19.76
N ARG A 307 -16.50 4.53 -18.67
CA ARG A 307 -17.06 4.92 -17.38
C ARG A 307 -16.36 6.16 -16.84
N LYS A 308 -17.13 7.00 -16.14
CA LYS A 308 -16.63 8.23 -15.53
C LYS A 308 -16.28 7.97 -14.08
N SER A 309 -15.11 8.44 -13.66
CA SER A 309 -14.61 8.26 -12.30
C SER A 309 -15.17 9.32 -11.36
N TYR A 310 -15.59 8.92 -10.16
CA TYR A 310 -16.08 9.83 -9.12
C TYR A 310 -15.62 9.42 -7.73
N LEU A 311 -15.61 10.39 -6.82
CA LEU A 311 -15.66 10.17 -5.38
C LEU A 311 -17.02 10.61 -4.85
N TRP A 312 -17.69 9.76 -4.08
CA TRP A 312 -18.80 10.18 -3.23
C TRP A 312 -18.25 10.40 -1.84
N ALA A 313 -18.48 11.57 -1.25
CA ALA A 313 -18.11 11.90 0.12
C ALA A 313 -19.34 12.15 0.98
N PHE A 314 -19.28 11.69 2.22
CA PHE A 314 -20.32 11.77 3.24
C PHE A 314 -19.74 12.53 4.44
N PRO A 315 -19.81 13.87 4.45
CA PRO A 315 -19.23 14.70 5.52
C PRO A 315 -19.93 14.54 6.88
N ASN A 316 -21.09 13.88 6.88
CA ASN A 316 -21.82 13.47 8.06
C ASN A 316 -22.17 11.98 7.97
N VAL A 317 -21.40 11.14 8.68
CA VAL A 317 -21.58 9.69 8.72
C VAL A 317 -22.90 9.25 9.37
N ASP A 318 -23.51 10.11 10.20
CA ASP A 318 -24.82 9.85 10.81
C ASP A 318 -25.98 10.18 9.87
N ASN A 319 -25.71 10.87 8.74
CA ASN A 319 -26.72 11.23 7.76
C ASN A 319 -26.19 11.15 6.33
N LEU A 320 -26.21 9.93 5.77
CA LEU A 320 -25.73 9.62 4.42
C LEU A 320 -26.52 10.28 3.28
N SER A 321 -27.66 10.93 3.57
CA SER A 321 -28.38 11.73 2.56
C SER A 321 -27.61 13.00 2.19
N ILE A 322 -26.75 13.49 3.09
CA ILE A 322 -25.82 14.57 2.81
C ILE A 322 -24.60 13.96 2.13
N ARG A 323 -24.52 14.13 0.80
CA ARG A 323 -23.40 13.65 0.02
C ARG A 323 -22.88 14.70 -0.95
N GLU A 324 -21.58 14.68 -1.15
CA GLU A 324 -20.88 15.43 -2.18
C GLU A 324 -20.40 14.45 -3.24
N ILE A 325 -20.55 14.80 -4.52
CA ILE A 325 -20.07 13.99 -5.64
C ILE A 325 -19.03 14.81 -6.37
N VAL A 326 -17.83 14.26 -6.47
CA VAL A 326 -16.70 14.91 -7.10
C VAL A 326 -16.24 14.09 -8.29
N SER A 327 -16.08 14.74 -9.44
CA SER A 327 -15.51 14.09 -10.63
C SER A 327 -14.02 13.89 -10.44
N LEU A 328 -13.52 12.72 -10.83
CA LEU A 328 -12.11 12.38 -10.79
C LEU A 328 -11.56 12.28 -12.21
N SER A 329 -10.32 12.70 -12.40
CA SER A 329 -9.53 12.50 -13.61
C SER A 329 -8.09 12.13 -13.22
N PRO A 330 -7.31 11.48 -14.10
CA PRO A 330 -5.88 11.29 -13.85
C PRO A 330 -5.23 12.62 -13.47
N GLY A 331 -4.52 12.64 -12.34
CA GLY A 331 -3.90 13.85 -11.78
C GLY A 331 -4.75 14.55 -10.71
N SER A 332 -6.00 14.13 -10.49
CA SER A 332 -6.75 14.53 -9.31
C SER A 332 -6.08 14.01 -8.04
N VAL A 333 -6.06 14.86 -7.02
CA VAL A 333 -5.72 14.48 -5.64
C VAL A 333 -6.88 14.83 -4.72
N VAL A 334 -7.28 13.89 -3.86
CA VAL A 334 -8.29 14.15 -2.83
C VAL A 334 -7.73 13.82 -1.47
N TYR A 335 -7.85 14.74 -0.52
CA TYR A 335 -7.61 14.50 0.90
C TYR A 335 -8.94 14.25 1.62
N ILE A 336 -9.02 13.14 2.34
CA ILE A 336 -10.20 12.65 3.05
C ILE A 336 -9.84 12.60 4.55
N PRO A 337 -10.30 13.58 5.35
CA PRO A 337 -9.95 13.61 6.77
C PRO A 337 -10.70 12.50 7.55
N PRO A 338 -10.17 12.11 8.72
CA PRO A 338 -10.83 11.15 9.61
C PRO A 338 -12.26 11.57 9.93
N GLY A 339 -13.16 10.60 10.05
CA GLY A 339 -14.59 10.79 10.30
C GLY A 339 -15.41 11.16 9.06
N THR A 340 -14.80 11.12 7.86
CA THR A 340 -15.49 11.40 6.60
C THR A 340 -15.78 10.10 5.87
N GLY A 341 -17.05 9.84 5.60
CA GLY A 341 -17.43 8.72 4.76
C GLY A 341 -17.07 8.97 3.32
N HIS A 342 -16.71 7.93 2.58
CA HIS A 342 -16.43 8.05 1.17
C HIS A 342 -16.61 6.74 0.40
N ARG A 343 -16.67 6.86 -0.93
CA ARG A 343 -16.76 5.74 -1.88
C ARG A 343 -16.17 6.14 -3.23
N GLY A 344 -15.09 5.49 -3.64
CA GLY A 344 -14.57 5.61 -5.01
C GLY A 344 -15.47 4.89 -6.02
N ILE A 345 -15.66 5.45 -7.21
CA ILE A 345 -16.51 4.90 -8.28
C ILE A 345 -15.73 4.91 -9.59
N ASP A 346 -15.56 3.75 -10.23
CA ASP A 346 -14.93 3.57 -11.55
C ASP A 346 -13.59 4.31 -11.69
N ALA A 347 -12.73 4.22 -10.67
CA ALA A 347 -11.52 5.01 -10.54
C ALA A 347 -10.28 4.12 -10.37
N PHE A 348 -9.21 4.44 -11.10
CA PHE A 348 -7.89 3.84 -10.89
C PHE A 348 -7.05 4.77 -10.02
N VAL A 349 -6.76 4.35 -8.80
CA VAL A 349 -6.24 5.25 -7.76
C VAL A 349 -5.14 4.59 -6.95
N ASN A 350 -4.12 5.38 -6.60
CA ASN A 350 -3.29 5.08 -5.45
C ASN A 350 -3.98 5.66 -4.20
N VAL A 351 -4.47 4.77 -3.35
CA VAL A 351 -5.05 5.10 -2.06
C VAL A 351 -3.93 5.11 -1.04
N ILE A 352 -3.68 6.26 -0.43
CA ILE A 352 -2.64 6.45 0.57
C ILE A 352 -3.29 6.72 1.91
N THR A 353 -2.82 6.06 2.96
CA THR A 353 -3.34 6.25 4.33
C THR A 353 -2.23 6.63 5.29
N LEU A 354 -2.56 7.50 6.25
CA LEU A 354 -1.68 7.90 7.35
C LEU A 354 -2.43 7.73 8.66
N PRO A 355 -1.91 6.96 9.64
CA PRO A 355 -0.62 6.24 9.62
C PRO A 355 -0.56 5.04 8.65
N GLY A 356 -1.71 4.53 8.22
CA GLY A 356 -1.79 3.36 7.36
C GLY A 356 -3.17 2.69 7.42
N PHE A 357 -3.36 1.55 6.75
CA PHE A 357 -4.62 0.77 6.78
C PHE A 357 -4.76 0.00 8.11
N LYS A 358 -5.01 0.77 9.16
CA LYS A 358 -5.04 0.30 10.54
C LYS A 358 -6.14 -0.75 10.75
N PRO A 359 -5.81 -1.89 11.38
CA PRO A 359 -6.80 -2.93 11.65
C PRO A 359 -8.06 -2.41 12.35
N GLY A 360 -9.23 -2.81 11.86
CA GLY A 360 -10.55 -2.47 12.41
C GLY A 360 -10.97 -1.01 12.25
N ASN A 361 -10.17 -0.15 11.59
CA ASN A 361 -10.50 1.27 11.43
C ASN A 361 -11.28 1.56 10.14
N GLU A 362 -11.46 0.60 9.24
CA GLU A 362 -12.32 0.75 8.07
C GLU A 362 -13.76 0.32 8.42
N ILE A 363 -14.68 1.28 8.59
CA ILE A 363 -16.07 1.00 8.98
C ILE A 363 -16.98 1.17 7.77
N TYR A 364 -17.57 0.08 7.30
CA TYR A 364 -18.52 0.08 6.19
C TYR A 364 -19.90 0.57 6.64
N PHE A 365 -20.57 1.33 5.78
CA PHE A 365 -21.98 1.64 5.97
C PHE A 365 -22.85 0.41 5.65
N GLU A 366 -23.88 0.19 6.46
CA GLU A 366 -24.86 -0.90 6.29
C GLU A 366 -25.92 -0.60 5.21
#